data_AF-A0A9P9QX83-F1
#
_entry.id   AF-A0A9P9QX83-F1
#
_cell.length_a   1.000
_cell.length_b   1.000
_cell.length_c   1.000
_cell.angle_alpha   90.00
_cell.angle_beta   90.00
_cell.angle_gamma   90.00
#
_symmetry.space_group_name_H-M   'P 1'
#
loop_
_entity.id
_entity.type
_entity.pdbx_description
1 polymer ?
#
loop_
_entity_poly.entity_id
_entity_poly.type
_entity_poly.pdbx_seq_one_letter_code
_entity_poly.pdbx_strand_id
1 'polypeptide(L)'
;MSGKGLSYGLNITKKTPLGSRPQPGKRKPIFDEPDNSDGDDQGRAEAIEEIGEFGGLSNDYPAPKLSNNGPAKGGKPVMKLGSKKAPVSMYGDLSSSFTSKKHADKAEELDANIYDYDAVYDSLKPQKKVTEEDKERKPKYMTNLMAAAEVRQRDARIAEEKKLAREREAEGEEFADKEKFVTSAYKKQQEENRRLEAEEKIREEMEAKKNKGTGMTSFYKNMLEKGEQKHAEVVKAAEERIKMGPVEDVEEEKVKTEADIAREINEKSGGSIAINDEGQVVDRRQLLKGGLNIAAKPKSAAQSNAAREAKAMSDRTKASGFVGAGGGKQAMRERQSRMMEAQLEQATKRALEQEEEEKATLERASKSRKTEGDIMSAKERYLARKREAEEAKKRGE
;
A
#
# COMPACT_ATOMS: atom_id res chain seq x y z
N MET A 1 -72.22 -8.01 22.11
CA MET A 1 -70.99 -7.70 21.34
C MET A 1 -69.81 -8.23 22.12
N SER A 2 -68.95 -8.99 21.43
CA SER A 2 -67.91 -9.86 21.98
C SER A 2 -66.73 -9.07 22.55
N GLY A 3 -66.46 -9.23 23.85
CA GLY A 3 -65.19 -8.84 24.47
C GLY A 3 -64.42 -10.09 24.87
N LYS A 4 -63.56 -10.58 23.98
CA LYS A 4 -62.68 -11.73 24.24
C LYS A 4 -61.58 -11.32 25.22
N GLY A 5 -61.53 -12.01 26.35
CA GLY A 5 -60.41 -11.98 27.27
C GLY A 5 -59.20 -12.71 26.69
N LEU A 6 -58.02 -12.15 26.93
CA LEU A 6 -56.71 -12.78 26.73
C LEU A 6 -55.85 -12.42 27.95
N SER A 7 -55.85 -13.31 28.94
CA SER A 7 -54.94 -13.32 30.08
C SER A 7 -53.67 -14.07 29.67
N TYR A 8 -52.55 -13.35 29.53
CA TYR A 8 -51.23 -13.97 29.40
C TYR A 8 -50.65 -14.23 30.80
N GLY A 9 -50.86 -15.44 31.31
CA GLY A 9 -50.18 -15.95 32.50
C GLY A 9 -48.81 -16.50 32.14
N LEU A 10 -47.75 -15.92 32.72
CA LEU A 10 -46.40 -16.45 32.69
C LEU A 10 -46.33 -17.71 33.57
N ASN A 11 -46.29 -18.89 32.95
CA ASN A 11 -46.03 -20.16 33.62
C ASN A 11 -44.54 -20.27 33.98
N ILE A 12 -44.14 -19.70 35.11
CA ILE A 12 -42.84 -19.96 35.74
C ILE A 12 -42.99 -21.15 36.68
N THR A 13 -42.90 -22.37 36.15
CA THR A 13 -42.49 -23.53 36.95
C THR A 13 -41.71 -24.52 36.08
N LYS A 14 -40.40 -24.60 36.28
CA LYS A 14 -39.65 -25.86 36.38
C LYS A 14 -38.22 -25.56 36.85
N LYS A 15 -37.95 -26.02 38.06
CA LYS A 15 -36.64 -26.17 38.66
C LYS A 15 -35.79 -27.07 37.75
N THR A 16 -34.57 -26.66 37.44
CA THR A 16 -33.50 -27.55 36.96
C THR A 16 -32.38 -27.60 38.00
N PRO A 17 -31.73 -28.76 38.17
CA PRO A 17 -30.89 -29.06 39.31
C PRO A 17 -29.53 -28.36 39.22
N LEU A 18 -29.01 -28.08 40.40
CA LEU A 18 -27.68 -27.60 40.72
C LEU A 18 -26.62 -28.58 40.16
N GLY A 19 -25.88 -28.19 39.12
CA GLY A 19 -24.79 -29.01 38.61
C GLY A 19 -24.29 -28.65 37.21
N SER A 20 -23.67 -27.47 37.05
CA SER A 20 -22.61 -27.17 36.06
C SER A 20 -22.44 -25.65 35.90
N ARG A 21 -21.62 -25.06 36.77
CA ARG A 21 -20.98 -23.76 36.50
C ARG A 21 -19.48 -23.96 36.62
N PRO A 22 -18.67 -23.64 35.59
CA PRO A 22 -17.22 -23.65 35.72
C PRO A 22 -16.79 -22.53 36.68
N GLN A 23 -15.86 -22.84 37.58
CA GLN A 23 -15.30 -21.92 38.57
C GLN A 23 -14.48 -20.82 37.88
N PRO A 24 -14.57 -19.54 38.31
CA PRO A 24 -13.71 -18.48 37.80
C PRO A 24 -12.26 -18.71 38.27
N GLY A 25 -11.32 -18.77 37.32
CA GLY A 25 -9.90 -19.00 37.58
C GLY A 25 -9.27 -17.89 38.44
N LYS A 26 -8.52 -18.30 39.46
CA LYS A 26 -7.71 -17.41 40.31
C LYS A 26 -6.55 -16.83 39.47
N ARG A 27 -6.43 -15.51 39.38
CA ARG A 27 -5.23 -14.84 38.85
C ARG A 27 -4.30 -14.48 40.01
N LYS A 28 -3.01 -14.79 39.89
CA LYS A 28 -1.94 -14.39 40.81
C LYS A 28 -1.53 -12.92 40.57
N PRO A 29 -1.12 -12.15 41.60
CA PRO A 29 -0.50 -10.83 41.42
C PRO A 29 0.91 -10.94 40.80
N ILE A 30 1.31 -9.91 40.05
CA ILE A 30 2.46 -9.86 39.13
C ILE A 30 3.79 -9.47 39.82
N PHE A 31 3.83 -9.35 41.14
CA PHE A 31 5.04 -8.90 41.84
C PHE A 31 5.33 -9.79 43.04
N ASP A 32 6.06 -10.89 42.80
CA ASP A 32 6.81 -11.61 43.83
C ASP A 32 7.95 -12.38 43.14
N GLU A 33 9.19 -12.12 43.57
CA GLU A 33 10.41 -12.79 43.13
C GLU A 33 10.38 -14.29 43.49
N PRO A 34 10.91 -15.20 42.66
CA PRO A 34 11.18 -16.55 43.12
C PRO A 34 12.57 -16.64 43.76
N ASP A 35 12.54 -16.76 45.08
CA ASP A 35 13.58 -17.38 45.91
C ASP A 35 13.81 -18.85 45.47
N ASN A 36 15.05 -19.31 45.62
CA ASN A 36 15.54 -20.63 45.22
C ASN A 36 14.87 -21.75 46.02
N SER A 37 14.35 -22.78 45.35
CA SER A 37 14.23 -24.13 45.94
C SER A 37 14.15 -25.22 44.87
N ASP A 38 15.06 -26.18 45.01
CA ASP A 38 15.19 -27.47 44.32
C ASP A 38 13.89 -28.27 44.22
N GLY A 39 13.75 -29.07 43.15
CA GLY A 39 12.74 -30.13 43.05
C GLY A 39 12.40 -30.61 41.62
N ASP A 40 13.23 -31.52 41.12
CA ASP A 40 13.00 -32.68 40.23
C ASP A 40 11.76 -32.79 39.29
N ASP A 41 12.11 -33.05 38.01
CA ASP A 41 11.63 -34.13 37.12
C ASP A 41 10.26 -34.05 36.39
N GLN A 42 10.31 -33.98 35.06
CA GLN A 42 9.80 -34.98 34.10
C GLN A 42 9.59 -34.37 32.70
N GLY A 43 10.10 -35.08 31.69
CA GLY A 43 10.18 -34.63 30.31
C GLY A 43 8.83 -34.46 29.60
N ARG A 44 8.75 -33.43 28.75
CA ARG A 44 7.77 -33.34 27.68
C ARG A 44 8.42 -32.71 26.45
N ALA A 45 8.48 -33.48 25.37
CA ALA A 45 9.00 -33.07 24.08
C ALA A 45 8.28 -31.81 23.56
N GLU A 46 9.07 -30.78 23.22
CA GLU A 46 8.61 -29.59 22.53
C GLU A 46 8.31 -29.93 21.07
N ALA A 47 7.05 -29.75 20.67
CA ALA A 47 6.66 -29.66 19.28
C ALA A 47 7.07 -28.26 18.77
N ILE A 48 8.13 -28.22 17.97
CA ILE A 48 8.49 -27.08 17.15
C ILE A 48 7.56 -27.13 15.94
N GLU A 49 6.55 -26.25 15.90
CA GLU A 49 5.79 -26.01 14.67
C GLU A 49 6.62 -25.10 13.76
N GLU A 50 7.15 -25.68 12.68
CA GLU A 50 7.68 -24.95 11.54
C GLU A 50 6.57 -24.13 10.88
N ILE A 51 6.89 -22.86 10.64
CA ILE A 51 6.07 -21.91 9.91
C ILE A 51 5.99 -22.39 8.45
N GLY A 52 4.84 -22.94 8.07
CA GLY A 52 4.51 -23.33 6.70
C GLY A 52 4.39 -22.11 5.78
N GLU A 53 5.30 -22.07 4.84
CA GLU A 53 5.41 -21.17 3.69
C GLU A 53 4.12 -21.14 2.86
N PHE A 54 3.60 -19.93 2.67
CA PHE A 54 2.37 -19.64 1.94
C PHE A 54 2.64 -19.72 0.43
N GLY A 55 2.27 -20.81 -0.23
CA GLY A 55 2.34 -20.89 -1.70
C GLY A 55 2.46 -22.29 -2.28
N GLY A 56 1.44 -23.13 -2.09
CA GLY A 56 1.34 -24.44 -2.75
C GLY A 56 0.02 -24.57 -3.50
N LEU A 57 0.06 -24.42 -4.82
CA LEU A 57 -1.00 -24.86 -5.73
C LEU A 57 -1.04 -26.41 -5.71
N SER A 58 -2.00 -26.98 -5.00
CA SER A 58 -2.44 -28.36 -5.23
C SER A 58 -3.95 -28.43 -5.12
N ASN A 59 -4.58 -28.63 -6.28
CA ASN A 59 -6.01 -28.75 -6.45
C ASN A 59 -6.44 -30.19 -6.15
N ASP A 60 -6.54 -30.54 -4.86
CA ASP A 60 -7.07 -31.82 -4.41
C ASP A 60 -8.02 -31.62 -3.22
N TYR A 61 -9.30 -31.39 -3.53
CA TYR A 61 -10.38 -31.57 -2.57
C TYR A 61 -11.19 -32.82 -2.94
N PRO A 62 -11.44 -33.76 -2.00
CA PRO A 62 -12.35 -34.86 -2.25
C PRO A 62 -13.79 -34.33 -2.25
N ALA A 63 -14.52 -34.54 -3.35
CA ALA A 63 -15.92 -34.16 -3.46
C ALA A 63 -16.80 -34.88 -2.41
N PRO A 64 -17.80 -34.21 -1.80
CA PRO A 64 -18.69 -34.84 -0.84
C PRO A 64 -19.69 -35.75 -1.57
N LYS A 65 -19.85 -36.98 -1.08
CA LYS A 65 -20.88 -37.92 -1.55
C LYS A 65 -22.25 -37.49 -1.01
N LEU A 66 -23.11 -36.99 -1.88
CA LEU A 66 -24.53 -36.75 -1.59
C LEU A 66 -25.28 -38.09 -1.51
N SER A 67 -25.84 -38.39 -0.32
CA SER A 67 -26.79 -39.47 -0.12
C SER A 67 -28.18 -39.05 -0.62
N ASN A 68 -28.66 -39.65 -1.71
CA ASN A 68 -30.02 -39.47 -2.17
C ASN A 68 -30.97 -40.42 -1.40
N ASN A 69 -31.64 -39.90 -0.38
CA ASN A 69 -32.87 -40.50 0.14
C ASN A 69 -33.97 -39.41 0.21
N GLY A 70 -34.80 -39.36 -0.82
CA GLY A 70 -36.01 -38.53 -0.92
C GLY A 70 -37.07 -39.25 -1.77
N PRO A 71 -38.37 -39.06 -1.52
CA PRO A 71 -39.41 -39.98 -1.96
C PRO A 71 -39.71 -39.87 -3.46
N ALA A 72 -40.02 -41.01 -4.07
CA ALA A 72 -40.36 -41.15 -5.48
C ALA A 72 -41.59 -40.30 -5.86
N LYS A 73 -41.41 -39.36 -6.79
CA LYS A 73 -42.51 -38.68 -7.49
C LYS A 73 -42.21 -38.57 -8.98
N GLY A 74 -43.12 -39.12 -9.78
CA GLY A 74 -43.36 -38.78 -11.19
C GLY A 74 -42.27 -39.21 -12.17
N GLY A 75 -42.42 -40.38 -12.77
CA GLY A 75 -41.57 -40.82 -13.88
C GLY A 75 -41.62 -39.83 -15.05
N LYS A 76 -40.49 -39.19 -15.32
CA LYS A 76 -40.22 -38.60 -16.64
C LYS A 76 -39.85 -39.75 -17.59
N PRO A 77 -40.32 -39.77 -18.85
CA PRO A 77 -39.90 -40.81 -19.78
C PRO A 77 -38.39 -40.65 -20.03
N VAL A 78 -37.62 -41.64 -19.60
CA VAL A 78 -36.22 -41.80 -20.00
C VAL A 78 -36.26 -42.14 -21.49
N MET A 79 -35.97 -41.17 -22.36
CA MET A 79 -35.67 -41.47 -23.74
C MET A 79 -34.36 -42.25 -23.75
N LYS A 80 -34.50 -43.57 -23.90
CA LYS A 80 -33.40 -44.50 -24.11
C LYS A 80 -32.68 -44.03 -25.38
N LEU A 81 -31.50 -43.44 -25.24
CA LEU A 81 -30.63 -43.12 -26.37
C LEU A 81 -30.13 -44.46 -26.94
N GLY A 82 -31.00 -45.10 -27.72
CA GLY A 82 -30.67 -46.29 -28.47
C GLY A 82 -29.73 -45.88 -29.57
N SER A 83 -28.44 -46.16 -29.39
CA SER A 83 -27.45 -46.16 -30.45
C SER A 83 -27.76 -47.29 -31.43
N LYS A 84 -28.83 -47.14 -32.21
CA LYS A 84 -28.93 -47.83 -33.49
C LYS A 84 -28.16 -46.96 -34.47
N LYS A 85 -27.04 -47.48 -34.95
CA LYS A 85 -26.35 -46.92 -36.13
C LYS A 85 -27.28 -47.04 -37.33
N ALA A 86 -28.24 -46.12 -37.44
CA ALA A 86 -28.91 -45.85 -38.70
C ALA A 86 -27.85 -45.26 -39.65
N PRO A 87 -27.89 -45.57 -40.96
CA PRO A 87 -26.99 -44.91 -41.90
C PRO A 87 -27.26 -43.41 -41.79
N VAL A 88 -26.22 -42.64 -41.45
CA VAL A 88 -26.26 -41.18 -41.54
C VAL A 88 -26.50 -40.89 -43.02
N SER A 89 -27.75 -40.68 -43.38
CA SER A 89 -28.12 -40.16 -44.70
C SER A 89 -27.32 -38.87 -44.90
N MET A 90 -26.77 -38.69 -46.10
CA MET A 90 -25.99 -37.50 -46.48
C MET A 90 -26.77 -36.19 -46.22
N TYR A 91 -28.09 -36.30 -46.18
CA TYR A 91 -29.02 -35.30 -45.68
C TYR A 91 -29.50 -35.80 -44.30
N GLY A 92 -29.05 -35.17 -43.21
CA GLY A 92 -29.44 -35.55 -41.85
C GLY A 92 -30.96 -35.48 -41.59
N ASP A 93 -31.40 -35.64 -40.34
CA ASP A 93 -32.82 -35.56 -39.97
C ASP A 93 -33.39 -34.15 -40.24
N LEU A 94 -33.96 -33.95 -41.44
CA LEU A 94 -34.51 -32.68 -41.91
C LEU A 94 -35.67 -32.19 -41.03
N SER A 95 -36.47 -33.11 -40.49
CA SER A 95 -37.55 -32.78 -39.54
C SER A 95 -37.01 -32.13 -38.28
N SER A 96 -35.91 -32.66 -37.72
CA SER A 96 -35.27 -32.06 -36.54
C SER A 96 -34.71 -30.67 -36.83
N SER A 97 -34.20 -30.43 -38.05
CA SER A 97 -33.69 -29.12 -38.45
C SER A 97 -34.80 -28.07 -38.66
N PHE A 98 -35.97 -28.50 -39.15
CA PHE A 98 -37.11 -27.60 -39.34
C PHE A 98 -37.76 -27.22 -38.00
N THR A 99 -37.86 -28.18 -37.08
CA THR A 99 -38.34 -27.89 -35.72
C THR A 99 -37.37 -26.98 -34.98
N SER A 100 -36.06 -27.23 -35.04
CA SER A 100 -35.06 -26.37 -34.40
C SER A 100 -35.10 -24.95 -34.95
N LYS A 101 -35.18 -24.78 -36.28
CA LYS A 101 -35.32 -23.46 -36.90
C LYS A 101 -36.60 -22.75 -36.44
N LYS A 102 -37.74 -23.43 -36.43
CA LYS A 102 -39.00 -22.85 -35.93
C LYS A 102 -38.90 -22.45 -34.46
N HIS A 103 -38.12 -23.16 -33.65
CA HIS A 103 -37.88 -22.78 -32.25
C HIS A 103 -36.91 -21.60 -32.13
N ALA A 104 -35.90 -21.51 -33.00
CA ALA A 104 -34.98 -20.37 -33.08
C ALA A 104 -35.71 -19.10 -33.54
N ASP A 105 -36.47 -19.16 -34.63
CA ASP A 105 -37.24 -18.02 -35.15
C ASP A 105 -38.21 -17.48 -34.08
N LYS A 106 -38.89 -18.38 -33.36
CA LYS A 106 -39.76 -17.99 -32.23
C LYS A 106 -39.01 -17.40 -31.04
N ALA A 107 -37.78 -17.85 -30.79
CA ALA A 107 -36.95 -17.34 -29.72
C ALA A 107 -36.47 -15.92 -30.05
N GLU A 108 -36.06 -15.67 -31.29
CA GLU A 108 -35.69 -14.35 -31.81
C GLU A 108 -36.88 -13.37 -31.83
N GLU A 109 -38.09 -13.84 -32.16
CA GLU A 109 -39.31 -13.03 -32.10
C GLU A 109 -39.68 -12.59 -30.66
N LEU A 110 -39.36 -13.42 -29.66
CA LEU A 110 -39.66 -13.13 -28.25
C LEU A 110 -38.59 -12.24 -27.61
N ASP A 111 -37.32 -12.46 -27.95
CA ASP A 111 -36.19 -11.68 -27.45
C ASP A 111 -35.08 -11.61 -28.50
N ALA A 112 -34.80 -10.39 -28.99
CA ALA A 112 -33.72 -10.14 -29.94
C ALA A 112 -32.32 -10.34 -29.32
N ASN A 113 -32.19 -10.28 -27.99
CA ASN A 113 -30.92 -10.43 -27.27
C ASN A 113 -30.64 -11.87 -26.84
N ILE A 114 -31.46 -12.84 -27.27
CA ILE A 114 -31.38 -14.23 -26.77
C ILE A 114 -30.04 -14.93 -27.04
N TYR A 115 -29.29 -14.45 -28.04
CA TYR A 115 -27.97 -14.96 -28.43
C TYR A 115 -26.80 -14.08 -27.99
N ASP A 116 -27.05 -12.94 -27.33
CA ASP A 116 -26.03 -11.93 -27.05
C ASP A 116 -25.32 -12.17 -25.70
N TYR A 117 -24.72 -13.35 -25.57
CA TYR A 117 -24.11 -13.81 -24.31
C TYR A 117 -22.84 -13.05 -23.94
N ASP A 118 -22.04 -12.65 -24.94
CA ASP A 118 -20.77 -11.97 -24.72
C ASP A 118 -21.00 -10.55 -24.17
N ALA A 119 -22.01 -9.82 -24.67
CA ALA A 119 -22.36 -8.49 -24.17
C ALA A 119 -22.76 -8.53 -22.68
N VAL A 120 -23.56 -9.52 -22.27
CA VAL A 120 -23.91 -9.71 -20.85
C VAL A 120 -22.67 -10.12 -20.05
N TYR A 121 -21.87 -11.04 -20.55
CA TYR A 121 -20.65 -11.49 -19.87
C TYR A 121 -19.64 -10.35 -19.65
N ASP A 122 -19.47 -9.47 -20.64
CA ASP A 122 -18.61 -8.31 -20.56
C ASP A 122 -19.11 -7.27 -19.56
N SER A 123 -20.44 -7.14 -19.41
CA SER A 123 -21.04 -6.32 -18.35
C SER A 123 -20.82 -6.88 -16.94
N LEU A 124 -20.64 -8.19 -16.80
CA LEU A 124 -20.35 -8.86 -15.54
C LEU A 124 -18.88 -8.70 -15.10
N LYS A 125 -17.99 -8.32 -16.03
CA LYS A 125 -16.59 -8.10 -15.71
C LYS A 125 -16.46 -6.88 -14.78
N PRO A 126 -15.63 -6.98 -13.72
CA PRO A 126 -15.44 -5.86 -12.80
C PRO A 126 -14.76 -4.70 -13.54
N GLN A 127 -15.55 -3.68 -13.90
CA GLN A 127 -15.03 -2.46 -14.49
C GLN A 127 -14.22 -1.71 -13.43
N LYS A 128 -12.94 -1.42 -13.74
CA LYS A 128 -12.10 -0.59 -12.88
C LYS A 128 -12.59 0.85 -12.97
N LYS A 129 -13.49 1.22 -12.07
CA LYS A 129 -13.88 2.63 -11.88
C LYS A 129 -12.62 3.39 -11.46
N VAL A 130 -12.08 4.22 -12.36
CA VAL A 130 -10.97 5.11 -12.05
C VAL A 130 -11.51 6.11 -11.03
N THR A 131 -11.10 5.96 -9.77
CA THR A 131 -11.53 6.88 -8.72
C THR A 131 -10.77 8.19 -8.87
N GLU A 132 -11.33 9.30 -8.35
CA GLU A 132 -10.60 10.58 -8.31
C GLU A 132 -9.24 10.45 -7.60
N GLU A 133 -9.14 9.53 -6.63
CA GLU A 133 -7.90 9.16 -5.93
C GLU A 133 -6.86 8.51 -6.85
N ASP A 134 -7.28 7.79 -7.90
CA ASP A 134 -6.39 7.21 -8.90
C ASP A 134 -5.92 8.27 -9.92
N LYS A 135 -6.73 9.31 -10.16
CA LYS A 135 -6.40 10.42 -11.05
C LYS A 135 -5.37 11.35 -10.39
N GLU A 136 -5.61 11.69 -9.13
CA GLU A 136 -4.65 12.41 -8.31
C GLU A 136 -3.62 11.42 -7.75
N ARG A 137 -2.57 11.09 -8.51
CA ARG A 137 -1.48 10.16 -8.15
C ARG A 137 -0.72 10.55 -6.86
N LYS A 138 -1.41 10.58 -5.72
CA LYS A 138 -0.91 10.91 -4.40
C LYS A 138 -0.51 9.62 -3.69
N PRO A 139 0.58 9.64 -2.91
CA PRO A 139 0.97 8.47 -2.13
C PRO A 139 -0.10 8.13 -1.09
N LYS A 140 -0.57 6.87 -1.11
CA LYS A 140 -1.68 6.36 -0.29
C LYS A 140 -1.51 6.54 1.23
N TYR A 141 -0.26 6.64 1.71
CA TYR A 141 0.05 6.63 3.15
C TYR A 141 0.76 7.88 3.66
N MET A 142 1.24 8.78 2.78
CA MET A 142 2.07 9.91 3.21
C MET A 142 1.31 10.89 4.09
N THR A 143 0.05 11.17 3.73
CA THR A 143 -0.84 12.05 4.48
C THR A 143 -1.04 11.55 5.91
N ASN A 144 -1.28 10.25 6.08
CA ASN A 144 -1.45 9.62 7.39
C ASN A 144 -0.15 9.64 8.20
N LEU A 145 1.00 9.45 7.55
CA LEU A 145 2.30 9.50 8.20
C LEU A 145 2.62 10.92 8.70
N MET A 146 2.33 11.94 7.88
CA MET A 146 2.47 13.35 8.27
C MET A 146 1.53 13.70 9.42
N ALA A 147 0.25 13.32 9.33
CA ALA A 147 -0.71 13.55 10.41
C ALA A 147 -0.28 12.86 11.72
N ALA A 148 0.21 11.62 11.66
CA ALA A 148 0.72 10.91 12.83
C ALA A 148 1.98 11.56 13.43
N ALA A 149 2.87 12.09 12.59
CA ALA A 149 4.04 12.83 13.06
C ALA A 149 3.63 14.13 13.77
N GLU A 150 2.65 14.85 13.24
CA GLU A 150 2.10 16.05 13.88
C GLU A 150 1.48 15.76 15.24
N VAL A 151 0.68 14.69 15.35
CA VAL A 151 0.08 14.26 16.63
C VAL A 151 1.18 13.99 17.66
N ARG A 152 2.22 13.23 17.30
CA ARG A 152 3.35 12.97 18.21
C ARG A 152 4.08 14.24 18.65
N GLN A 153 4.24 15.21 17.74
CA GLN A 153 4.86 16.49 18.10
C GLN A 153 3.98 17.29 19.06
N ARG A 154 2.66 17.27 18.89
CA ARG A 154 1.72 17.88 19.85
C ARG A 154 1.82 17.21 21.21
N ASP A 155 1.78 15.88 21.25
CA ASP A 155 1.90 15.10 22.49
C ASP A 155 3.22 15.35 23.21
N ALA A 156 4.34 15.44 22.46
CA ALA A 156 5.65 15.76 23.02
C ALA A 156 5.65 17.15 23.69
N ARG A 157 5.08 18.17 23.05
CA ARG A 157 4.95 19.53 23.63
C ARG A 157 4.10 19.52 24.90
N ILE A 158 2.96 18.82 24.89
CA ILE A 158 2.09 18.69 26.07
C ILE A 158 2.83 17.98 27.22
N ALA A 159 3.60 16.93 26.90
CA ALA A 159 4.39 16.20 27.89
C ALA A 159 5.49 17.05 28.51
N GLU A 160 6.20 17.83 27.69
CA GLU A 160 7.22 18.78 28.16
C GLU A 160 6.62 19.87 29.06
N GLU A 161 5.47 20.44 28.68
CA GLU A 161 4.77 21.45 29.48
C GLU A 161 4.29 20.88 30.82
N LYS A 162 3.74 19.66 30.82
CA LYS A 162 3.32 18.98 32.04
C LYS A 162 4.50 18.62 32.93
N LYS A 163 5.64 18.25 32.34
CA LYS A 163 6.90 18.03 33.06
C LYS A 163 7.39 19.31 33.71
N LEU A 164 7.43 20.41 32.97
CA LEU A 164 7.85 21.72 33.49
C LEU A 164 6.91 22.25 34.57
N ALA A 165 5.60 22.02 34.43
CA ALA A 165 4.63 22.36 35.47
C ALA A 165 4.89 21.56 36.76
N ARG A 166 5.16 20.25 36.64
CA ARG A 166 5.52 19.40 37.79
C ARG A 166 6.83 19.82 38.46
N GLU A 167 7.84 20.18 37.67
CA GLU A 167 9.11 20.71 38.19
C GLU A 167 8.88 22.02 38.96
N ARG A 168 8.05 22.92 38.45
CA ARG A 168 7.68 24.16 39.15
C ARG A 168 6.82 23.96 40.39
N GLU A 169 5.99 22.92 40.43
CA GLU A 169 5.23 22.57 41.64
C GLU A 169 6.18 22.04 42.72
N ALA A 170 7.15 21.21 42.35
CA ALA A 170 8.18 20.70 43.26
C ALA A 170 9.11 21.80 43.78
N GLU A 171 9.59 22.70 42.91
CA GLU A 171 10.39 23.88 43.30
C GLU A 171 9.55 24.98 43.97
N GLY A 172 8.23 24.93 43.78
CA GLY A 172 7.29 25.92 44.27
C GLY A 172 7.16 25.96 45.79
N GLU A 173 7.54 24.89 46.49
CA GLU A 173 7.67 24.88 47.95
C GLU A 173 8.86 25.74 48.42
N GLU A 174 9.94 25.81 47.63
CA GLU A 174 11.15 26.57 47.94
C GLU A 174 11.03 28.06 47.53
N PHE A 175 10.13 28.38 46.59
CA PHE A 175 9.91 29.74 46.09
C PHE A 175 8.48 30.26 46.30
N ALA A 176 7.77 29.75 47.31
CA ALA A 176 6.41 30.16 47.64
C ALA A 176 6.27 31.67 47.93
N ASP A 177 7.31 32.27 48.52
CA ASP A 177 7.34 33.70 48.89
C ASP A 177 7.67 34.64 47.71
N LYS A 178 8.01 34.09 46.53
CA LYS A 178 8.37 34.88 45.34
C LYS A 178 7.22 34.94 44.34
N GLU A 179 7.06 36.10 43.71
CA GLU A 179 6.03 36.31 42.70
C GLU A 179 6.28 35.46 41.44
N LYS A 180 5.22 34.81 40.93
CA LYS A 180 5.27 33.95 39.74
C LYS A 180 4.92 34.77 38.50
N PHE A 181 5.89 35.01 37.62
CA PHE A 181 5.67 35.72 36.36
C PHE A 181 5.53 34.75 35.18
N VAL A 182 4.43 34.85 34.46
CA VAL A 182 4.19 34.06 33.24
C VAL A 182 4.26 34.99 32.04
N THR A 183 5.14 34.67 31.08
CA THR A 183 5.30 35.46 29.85
C THR A 183 4.03 35.40 28.99
N SER A 184 3.76 36.47 28.24
CA SER A 184 2.58 36.54 27.35
C SER A 184 2.59 35.43 26.28
N ALA A 185 3.77 35.01 25.81
CA ALA A 185 3.93 33.92 24.87
C ALA A 185 3.50 32.57 25.47
N TYR A 186 3.90 32.28 26.71
CA TYR A 186 3.52 31.04 27.39
C TYR A 186 2.02 30.97 27.68
N LYS A 187 1.39 32.10 28.04
CA LYS A 187 -0.08 32.17 28.21
C LYS A 187 -0.80 31.82 26.90
N LYS A 188 -0.34 32.37 25.77
CA LYS A 188 -0.90 32.08 24.45
C LYS A 188 -0.71 30.61 24.05
N GLN A 189 0.47 30.05 24.29
CA GLN A 189 0.77 28.64 24.03
C GLN A 189 -0.14 27.72 24.86
N GLN A 190 -0.35 28.03 26.14
CA GLN A 190 -1.24 27.27 27.01
C GLN A 190 -2.72 27.34 26.57
N GLU A 191 -3.17 28.50 26.09
CA GLU A 191 -4.52 28.68 25.54
C GLU A 191 -4.71 27.93 24.22
N GLU A 192 -3.71 27.96 23.33
CA GLU A 192 -3.71 27.22 22.07
C GLU A 192 -3.78 25.71 22.31
N ASN A 193 -2.94 25.18 23.20
CA ASN A 193 -2.95 23.75 23.55
C ASN A 193 -4.29 23.34 24.18
N ARG A 194 -4.83 24.14 25.10
CA ARG A 194 -6.14 23.88 25.71
C ARG A 194 -7.26 23.87 24.66
N ARG A 195 -7.20 24.74 23.66
CA ARG A 195 -8.18 24.79 22.57
C ARG A 195 -8.09 23.55 21.70
N LEU A 196 -6.86 23.14 21.32
CA LEU A 196 -6.61 21.95 20.52
C LEU A 196 -7.05 20.67 21.25
N GLU A 197 -6.75 20.54 22.55
CA GLU A 197 -7.19 19.41 23.37
C GLU A 197 -8.72 19.32 23.47
N ALA A 198 -9.41 20.45 23.62
CA ALA A 198 -10.88 20.47 23.66
C ALA A 198 -11.49 20.05 22.32
N GLU A 199 -10.91 20.49 21.20
CA GLU A 199 -11.35 20.13 19.86
C GLU A 199 -11.10 18.64 19.57
N GLU A 200 -9.92 18.12 19.91
CA GLU A 200 -9.62 16.69 19.77
C GLU A 200 -10.51 15.84 20.66
N LYS A 201 -10.80 16.26 21.90
CA LYS A 201 -11.69 15.54 22.79
C LYS A 201 -13.12 15.45 22.24
N ILE A 202 -13.64 16.54 21.67
CA ILE A 202 -14.95 16.53 21.01
C ILE A 202 -14.92 15.57 19.81
N ARG A 203 -13.84 15.62 19.02
CA ARG A 203 -13.66 14.72 17.87
C ARG A 203 -13.59 13.26 18.30
N GLU A 204 -12.81 12.95 19.33
CA GLU A 204 -12.66 11.61 19.89
C GLU A 204 -14.00 11.11 20.46
N GLU A 205 -14.78 11.95 21.14
CA GLU A 205 -16.11 11.59 21.62
C GLU A 205 -17.08 11.27 20.47
N MET A 206 -17.00 12.02 19.37
CA MET A 206 -17.79 11.78 18.16
C MET A 206 -17.34 10.50 17.45
N GLU A 207 -16.04 10.28 17.31
CA GLU A 207 -15.46 9.05 16.75
C GLU A 207 -15.76 7.83 17.63
N ALA A 208 -15.68 7.95 18.95
CA ALA A 208 -16.06 6.92 19.90
C ALA A 208 -17.56 6.61 19.83
N LYS A 209 -18.43 7.61 19.67
CA LYS A 209 -19.85 7.39 19.42
C LYS A 209 -20.10 6.62 18.12
N LYS A 210 -19.36 6.94 17.05
CA LYS A 210 -19.42 6.18 15.78
C LYS A 210 -18.83 4.78 15.91
N ASN A 211 -17.77 4.61 16.70
CA ASN A 211 -17.03 3.37 16.87
C ASN A 211 -17.64 2.41 17.91
N LYS A 212 -18.59 2.86 18.74
CA LYS A 212 -19.30 2.05 19.75
C LYS A 212 -20.06 0.84 19.18
N GLY A 213 -20.22 0.74 17.85
CA GLY A 213 -20.78 -0.43 17.16
C GLY A 213 -19.81 -1.17 16.24
N THR A 214 -18.55 -0.73 16.12
CA THR A 214 -17.59 -1.20 15.10
C THR A 214 -16.79 -2.41 15.59
N GLY A 215 -17.50 -3.46 16.01
CA GLY A 215 -16.87 -4.76 16.27
C GLY A 215 -16.54 -5.51 14.98
N MET A 216 -15.94 -6.70 15.10
CA MET A 216 -15.70 -7.60 13.95
C MET A 216 -16.98 -7.89 13.16
N THR A 217 -18.13 -7.97 13.83
CA THR A 217 -19.45 -8.12 13.20
C THR A 217 -19.81 -6.96 12.27
N SER A 218 -19.48 -5.72 12.63
CA SER A 218 -19.66 -4.55 11.76
C SER A 218 -18.70 -4.57 10.58
N PHE A 219 -17.46 -5.01 10.78
CA PHE A 219 -16.53 -5.21 9.67
C PHE A 219 -17.06 -6.23 8.66
N TYR A 220 -17.50 -7.41 9.12
CA TYR A 220 -18.08 -8.42 8.23
C TYR A 220 -19.37 -7.92 7.57
N LYS A 221 -20.24 -7.22 8.31
CA LYS A 221 -21.43 -6.57 7.74
C LYS A 221 -21.04 -5.61 6.62
N ASN A 222 -20.09 -4.72 6.84
CA ASN A 222 -19.65 -3.74 5.85
C ASN A 222 -18.97 -4.42 4.64
N MET A 223 -18.26 -5.52 4.84
CA MET A 223 -17.67 -6.30 3.74
C MET A 223 -18.76 -6.94 2.89
N LEU A 224 -19.76 -7.57 3.52
CA LEU A 224 -20.89 -8.17 2.83
C LEU A 224 -21.72 -7.11 2.11
N GLU A 225 -22.02 -5.99 2.77
CA GLU A 225 -22.75 -4.87 2.18
C GLU A 225 -22.01 -4.27 0.98
N LYS A 226 -20.68 -4.14 1.05
CA LYS A 226 -19.86 -3.75 -0.13
C LYS A 226 -19.91 -4.79 -1.24
N GLY A 227 -19.93 -6.08 -0.90
CA GLY A 227 -20.09 -7.17 -1.87
C GLY A 227 -21.46 -7.11 -2.55
N GLU A 228 -22.53 -6.93 -1.79
CA GLU A 228 -23.90 -6.77 -2.27
C GLU A 228 -24.05 -5.53 -3.14
N GLN A 229 -23.46 -4.39 -2.75
CA GLN A 229 -23.46 -3.16 -3.55
C GLN A 229 -22.78 -3.38 -4.91
N LYS A 230 -21.58 -3.99 -4.93
CA LYS A 230 -20.89 -4.32 -6.18
C LYS A 230 -21.71 -5.26 -7.05
N HIS A 231 -22.31 -6.29 -6.46
CA HIS A 231 -23.16 -7.22 -7.18
C HIS A 231 -24.41 -6.50 -7.74
N ALA A 232 -25.04 -5.63 -6.96
CA ALA A 232 -26.19 -4.85 -7.40
C ALA A 232 -25.83 -3.90 -8.56
N GLU A 233 -24.64 -3.29 -8.54
CA GLU A 233 -24.14 -2.49 -9.67
C GLU A 233 -23.94 -3.34 -10.93
N VAL A 234 -23.37 -4.53 -10.78
CA VAL A 234 -23.15 -5.46 -11.90
C VAL A 234 -24.48 -5.95 -12.49
N VAL A 235 -25.44 -6.32 -11.65
CA VAL A 235 -26.79 -6.72 -12.10
C VAL A 235 -27.49 -5.57 -12.82
N LYS A 236 -27.41 -4.35 -12.29
CA LYS A 236 -27.96 -3.17 -12.95
C LYS A 236 -27.30 -2.90 -14.31
N ALA A 237 -25.98 -3.02 -14.41
CA ALA A 237 -25.28 -2.88 -15.67
C ALA A 237 -25.71 -3.93 -16.69
N ALA A 238 -25.89 -5.19 -16.26
CA ALA A 238 -26.42 -6.26 -17.11
C ALA A 238 -27.87 -5.99 -17.55
N GLU A 239 -28.73 -5.53 -16.66
CA GLU A 239 -30.12 -5.15 -16.97
C GLU A 239 -30.19 -3.97 -17.96
N GLU A 240 -29.32 -2.97 -17.77
CA GLU A 240 -29.20 -1.83 -18.69
C GLU A 240 -28.72 -2.27 -20.07
N ARG A 241 -27.73 -3.19 -20.14
CA ARG A 241 -27.28 -3.79 -21.39
C ARG A 241 -28.38 -4.58 -22.10
N ILE A 242 -29.13 -5.41 -21.37
CA ILE A 242 -30.28 -6.14 -21.92
C ILE A 242 -31.35 -5.16 -22.43
N LYS A 243 -31.54 -4.01 -21.76
CA LYS A 243 -32.51 -2.99 -22.20
C LYS A 243 -32.04 -2.18 -23.42
N MET A 244 -30.74 -2.00 -23.58
CA MET A 244 -30.15 -1.26 -24.72
C MET A 244 -30.20 -2.06 -26.03
N GLY A 245 -30.46 -3.37 -25.98
CA GLY A 245 -30.55 -4.22 -27.17
C GLY A 245 -29.16 -4.66 -27.66
N PRO A 246 -29.09 -5.40 -28.77
CA PRO A 246 -27.85 -5.84 -29.37
C PRO A 246 -27.28 -4.66 -30.14
N VAL A 247 -26.66 -3.74 -29.41
CA VAL A 247 -25.81 -2.74 -30.02
C VAL A 247 -24.49 -3.46 -30.25
N GLU A 248 -24.12 -3.59 -31.53
CA GLU A 248 -22.75 -3.93 -31.91
C GLU A 248 -21.84 -2.81 -31.37
N ASP A 249 -21.45 -2.91 -30.11
CA ASP A 249 -20.30 -2.21 -29.57
C ASP A 249 -19.07 -2.86 -30.20
N VAL A 250 -18.86 -2.58 -31.49
CA VAL A 250 -17.53 -2.59 -32.12
C VAL A 250 -16.78 -1.36 -31.58
N GLU A 251 -16.72 -1.23 -30.26
CA GLU A 251 -15.56 -0.61 -29.64
C GLU A 251 -14.47 -1.69 -29.70
N GLU A 252 -13.95 -1.88 -30.92
CA GLU A 252 -12.54 -2.17 -31.06
C GLU A 252 -11.84 -1.10 -30.21
N GLU A 253 -11.47 -1.46 -28.98
CA GLU A 253 -10.30 -0.90 -28.35
C GLU A 253 -9.19 -1.15 -29.35
N LYS A 254 -9.02 -0.21 -30.30
CA LYS A 254 -7.84 -0.08 -31.12
C LYS A 254 -6.76 0.19 -30.10
N VAL A 255 -6.16 -0.90 -29.61
CA VAL A 255 -4.94 -0.88 -28.84
C VAL A 255 -3.99 -0.09 -29.71
N LYS A 256 -3.84 1.20 -29.39
CA LYS A 256 -3.00 2.12 -30.15
C LYS A 256 -1.67 1.41 -30.27
N THR A 257 -1.26 1.17 -31.51
CA THR A 257 -0.02 0.43 -31.73
C THR A 257 1.12 1.22 -31.09
N GLU A 258 2.20 0.56 -30.67
CA GLU A 258 3.35 1.23 -30.05
C GLU A 258 3.87 2.40 -30.93
N ALA A 259 3.71 2.27 -32.25
CA ALA A 259 3.99 3.30 -33.24
C ALA A 259 3.09 4.54 -33.10
N ASP A 260 1.78 4.37 -32.86
CA ASP A 260 0.83 5.48 -32.70
C ASP A 260 1.11 6.26 -31.41
N ILE A 261 1.45 5.53 -30.34
CA ILE A 261 1.86 6.13 -29.06
C ILE A 261 3.16 6.92 -29.23
N ALA A 262 4.15 6.37 -29.95
CA ALA A 262 5.41 7.06 -30.20
C ALA A 262 5.25 8.31 -31.08
N ARG A 263 4.37 8.28 -32.09
CA ARG A 263 4.00 9.46 -32.90
C ARG A 263 3.33 10.53 -32.04
N GLU A 264 2.37 10.15 -31.20
CA GLU A 264 1.67 11.06 -30.29
C GLU A 264 2.63 11.75 -29.30
N ILE A 265 3.63 11.01 -28.78
CA ILE A 265 4.66 11.57 -27.89
C ILE A 265 5.58 12.54 -28.63
N ASN A 266 6.02 12.21 -29.85
CA ASN A 266 6.85 13.10 -30.67
C ASN A 266 6.12 14.42 -30.99
N GLU A 267 4.83 14.36 -31.30
CA GLU A 267 4.00 15.54 -31.60
C GLU A 267 3.72 16.41 -30.37
N LYS A 268 3.34 15.79 -29.24
CA LYS A 268 2.88 16.52 -28.05
C LYS A 268 3.99 17.02 -27.14
N SER A 269 5.07 16.25 -27.03
CA SER A 269 6.14 16.51 -26.06
C SER A 269 7.47 16.91 -26.70
N GLY A 270 7.51 17.04 -28.04
CA GLY A 270 8.75 17.33 -28.77
C GLY A 270 9.81 16.25 -28.59
N GLY A 271 9.39 15.05 -28.17
CA GLY A 271 10.23 13.89 -28.05
C GLY A 271 10.84 13.55 -29.40
N SER A 272 12.09 13.09 -29.39
CA SER A 272 12.79 12.71 -30.60
C SER A 272 12.93 11.18 -30.63
N ILE A 273 11.80 10.48 -30.66
CA ILE A 273 11.74 9.01 -30.72
C ILE A 273 11.85 8.61 -32.19
N ALA A 274 12.85 7.79 -32.55
CA ALA A 274 12.96 7.26 -33.91
C ALA A 274 12.07 6.02 -34.05
N ILE A 275 11.31 5.96 -35.13
CA ILE A 275 10.45 4.81 -35.47
C ILE A 275 11.02 4.22 -36.76
N ASN A 276 11.26 2.91 -36.78
CA ASN A 276 11.76 2.22 -37.98
C ASN A 276 10.63 1.99 -38.99
N ASP A 277 10.96 1.60 -40.23
CA ASP A 277 9.96 1.33 -41.28
C ASP A 277 8.98 0.18 -40.91
N GLU A 278 9.39 -0.68 -39.98
CA GLU A 278 8.56 -1.76 -39.40
C GLU A 278 7.67 -1.29 -38.22
N GLY A 279 7.63 0.02 -37.93
CA GLY A 279 6.80 0.58 -36.84
C GLY A 279 7.37 0.39 -35.43
N GLN A 280 8.56 -0.19 -35.29
CA GLN A 280 9.21 -0.39 -33.99
C GLN A 280 9.92 0.88 -33.51
N VAL A 281 9.81 1.15 -32.20
CA VAL A 281 10.47 2.29 -31.54
C VAL A 281 11.95 1.98 -31.32
N VAL A 282 12.84 2.77 -31.91
CA VAL A 282 14.30 2.60 -31.85
C VAL A 282 14.94 3.67 -30.97
N ASP A 283 15.69 3.26 -29.95
CA ASP A 283 16.48 4.16 -29.12
C ASP A 283 17.73 4.64 -29.88
N ARG A 284 17.77 5.95 -30.15
CA ARG A 284 18.89 6.60 -30.85
C ARG A 284 20.24 6.39 -30.17
N ARG A 285 20.26 6.17 -28.86
CA ARG A 285 21.52 5.93 -28.10
C ARG A 285 22.16 4.59 -28.46
N GLN A 286 21.34 3.58 -28.80
CA GLN A 286 21.84 2.27 -29.22
C GLN A 286 22.47 2.34 -30.62
N LEU A 287 21.88 3.15 -31.52
CA LEU A 287 22.45 3.42 -32.85
C LEU A 287 23.78 4.18 -32.77
N LEU A 288 23.96 5.08 -31.81
CA LEU A 288 25.16 5.90 -31.65
C LEU A 288 26.33 5.18 -30.96
N LYS A 289 26.11 3.99 -30.37
CA LYS A 289 27.17 3.21 -29.71
C LYS A 289 27.96 2.32 -30.70
N GLY A 290 27.45 2.17 -31.92
CA GLY A 290 28.05 1.42 -33.02
C GLY A 290 29.04 2.23 -33.87
N GLY A 291 30.18 2.59 -33.28
CA GLY A 291 31.47 2.74 -33.98
C GLY A 291 31.78 4.04 -34.77
N LEU A 292 32.70 4.87 -34.23
CA LEU A 292 33.79 5.53 -35.00
C LEU A 292 34.90 6.15 -34.08
N ASN A 293 36.14 5.67 -34.27
CA ASN A 293 37.49 6.24 -34.03
C ASN A 293 37.89 6.91 -32.69
N ILE A 294 38.48 6.13 -31.78
CA ILE A 294 39.45 6.65 -30.78
C ILE A 294 40.85 6.20 -31.23
N ALA A 295 41.68 7.14 -31.69
CA ALA A 295 43.09 6.91 -31.95
C ALA A 295 43.81 6.52 -30.64
N ALA A 296 44.59 5.44 -30.68
CA ALA A 296 45.37 4.94 -29.56
C ALA A 296 46.46 5.95 -29.14
N LYS A 297 46.47 6.37 -27.87
CA LYS A 297 47.60 7.08 -27.25
C LYS A 297 48.72 6.09 -26.90
N PRO A 298 50.01 6.40 -27.17
CA PRO A 298 51.11 5.51 -26.83
C PRO A 298 51.43 5.55 -25.33
N LYS A 299 51.64 4.36 -24.76
CA LYS A 299 52.15 4.12 -23.40
C LYS A 299 53.56 4.67 -23.24
N SER A 300 53.79 5.50 -22.23
CA SER A 300 55.12 5.72 -21.67
C SER A 300 55.37 4.70 -20.56
N ALA A 301 56.44 3.93 -20.72
CA ALA A 301 57.00 3.02 -19.72
C ALA A 301 58.11 3.74 -18.94
N ALA A 302 58.11 3.60 -17.61
CA ALA A 302 59.30 3.46 -16.74
C ALA A 302 58.83 3.31 -15.28
N GLN A 303 58.98 2.11 -14.71
CA GLN A 303 59.99 1.74 -13.68
C GLN A 303 59.47 1.95 -12.25
N SER A 304 59.01 0.90 -11.56
CA SER A 304 59.80 -0.08 -10.77
C SER A 304 60.49 0.53 -9.55
N ASN A 305 60.00 0.22 -8.34
CA ASN A 305 60.71 -0.71 -7.45
C ASN A 305 59.90 -1.04 -6.19
N ALA A 306 60.02 -2.30 -5.81
CA ALA A 306 59.60 -2.86 -4.54
C ALA A 306 60.43 -2.30 -3.37
N ALA A 307 59.81 -2.16 -2.20
CA ALA A 307 60.19 -2.86 -0.97
C ALA A 307 59.58 -2.19 0.28
N ARG A 308 59.29 -3.04 1.29
CA ARG A 308 58.94 -2.74 2.69
C ARG A 308 57.47 -2.36 2.90
N GLU A 309 56.70 -2.99 3.80
CA GLU A 309 57.05 -3.81 4.94
C GLU A 309 55.84 -4.70 5.31
N ALA A 310 56.11 -5.99 5.46
CA ALA A 310 55.23 -6.93 6.11
C ALA A 310 55.52 -6.90 7.61
N LYS A 311 54.49 -6.57 8.39
CA LYS A 311 54.33 -6.83 9.83
C LYS A 311 52.82 -6.84 10.06
N ALA A 312 52.17 -7.82 10.67
CA ALA A 312 52.60 -9.02 11.35
C ALA A 312 51.39 -9.97 11.38
N MET A 313 51.59 -11.28 11.20
CA MET A 313 50.84 -12.33 11.87
C MET A 313 51.51 -13.66 11.55
N SER A 314 52.65 -13.88 12.20
CA SER A 314 53.11 -15.22 12.55
C SER A 314 53.21 -15.23 14.06
N ASP A 315 52.17 -15.77 14.70
CA ASP A 315 52.36 -16.41 15.99
C ASP A 315 51.34 -17.53 16.12
N ARG A 316 51.75 -18.72 15.67
CA ARG A 316 50.99 -19.95 15.78
C ARG A 316 51.85 -20.98 16.48
N THR A 317 52.09 -20.78 17.78
CA THR A 317 52.36 -21.90 18.68
C THR A 317 52.16 -21.56 20.16
N LYS A 318 51.25 -22.32 20.80
CA LYS A 318 51.11 -22.61 22.24
C LYS A 318 50.65 -21.47 23.18
N ALA A 319 49.34 -21.49 23.44
CA ALA A 319 48.84 -21.49 24.82
C ALA A 319 47.51 -22.24 24.88
N SER A 320 47.51 -23.38 25.58
CA SER A 320 46.29 -24.01 26.07
C SER A 320 45.67 -23.08 27.11
N GLY A 321 44.66 -22.31 26.69
CA GLY A 321 43.76 -21.60 27.58
C GLY A 321 42.36 -22.14 27.34
N PHE A 322 41.86 -22.91 28.30
CA PHE A 322 40.48 -23.32 28.42
C PHE A 322 39.54 -22.13 28.22
N VAL A 323 38.91 -22.01 27.05
CA VAL A 323 37.79 -21.10 26.81
C VAL A 323 36.54 -21.94 26.87
N GLY A 324 35.79 -21.77 27.96
CA GLY A 324 34.52 -22.43 28.20
C GLY A 324 33.56 -22.26 27.02
N ALA A 325 32.67 -23.23 26.88
CA ALA A 325 31.76 -23.46 25.76
C ALA A 325 30.71 -22.35 25.44
N GLY A 326 31.01 -21.08 25.69
CA GLY A 326 30.12 -19.91 25.47
C GLY A 326 30.67 -18.78 24.57
N GLY A 327 31.98 -18.69 24.31
CA GLY A 327 32.57 -17.50 23.66
C GLY A 327 32.54 -17.46 22.12
N GLY A 328 32.47 -18.61 21.44
CA GLY A 328 32.55 -18.67 19.96
C GLY A 328 31.35 -18.05 19.24
N LYS A 329 30.15 -18.16 19.83
CA LYS A 329 28.91 -17.57 19.27
C LYS A 329 28.86 -16.05 19.46
N GLN A 330 29.36 -15.55 20.58
CA GLN A 330 29.47 -14.10 20.83
C GLN A 330 30.49 -13.46 19.88
N ALA A 331 31.67 -14.06 19.70
CA ALA A 331 32.67 -13.56 18.77
C ALA A 331 32.22 -13.57 17.29
N MET A 332 31.38 -14.52 16.89
CA MET A 332 30.75 -14.54 15.55
C MET A 332 29.70 -13.42 15.42
N ARG A 333 28.87 -13.21 16.44
CA ARG A 333 27.87 -12.14 16.47
C ARG A 333 28.51 -10.76 16.43
N GLU A 334 29.60 -10.55 17.17
CA GLU A 334 30.37 -9.29 17.17
C GLU A 334 30.98 -8.96 15.80
N ARG A 335 31.46 -9.98 15.08
CA ARG A 335 31.97 -9.80 13.70
C ARG A 335 30.85 -9.44 12.73
N GLN A 336 29.67 -10.07 12.87
CA GLN A 336 28.50 -9.75 12.06
C GLN A 336 27.93 -8.38 12.39
N SER A 337 27.86 -8.00 13.67
CA SER A 337 27.39 -6.67 14.09
C SER A 337 28.33 -5.58 13.60
N ARG A 338 29.65 -5.78 13.70
CA ARG A 338 30.64 -4.82 13.19
C ARG A 338 30.61 -4.68 11.66
N MET A 339 30.29 -5.76 10.93
CA MET A 339 30.07 -5.69 9.48
C MET A 339 28.82 -4.86 9.15
N MET A 340 27.72 -5.07 9.88
CA MET A 340 26.47 -4.33 9.69
C MET A 340 26.63 -2.85 10.06
N GLU A 341 27.33 -2.57 11.16
CA GLU A 341 27.69 -1.22 11.60
C GLU A 341 28.55 -0.50 10.57
N ALA A 342 29.58 -1.17 10.02
CA ALA A 342 30.39 -0.59 8.96
C ALA A 342 29.59 -0.31 7.67
N GLN A 343 28.60 -1.14 7.33
CA GLN A 343 27.70 -0.88 6.20
C GLN A 343 26.79 0.31 6.46
N LEU A 344 26.27 0.45 7.68
CA LEU A 344 25.45 1.60 8.10
C LEU A 344 26.29 2.88 8.12
N GLU A 345 27.50 2.86 8.69
CA GLU A 345 28.44 3.98 8.67
C GLU A 345 28.83 4.39 7.25
N GLN A 346 29.03 3.43 6.35
CA GLN A 346 29.32 3.75 4.95
C GLN A 346 28.10 4.38 4.24
N ALA A 347 26.89 3.92 4.56
CA ALA A 347 25.66 4.49 4.02
C ALA A 347 25.41 5.90 4.56
N THR A 348 25.60 6.14 5.86
CA THR A 348 25.46 7.47 6.46
C THR A 348 26.52 8.41 5.94
N LYS A 349 27.77 7.96 5.79
CA LYS A 349 28.84 8.77 5.19
C LYS A 349 28.54 9.18 3.75
N ARG A 350 28.05 8.24 2.91
CA ARG A 350 27.63 8.56 1.54
C ARG A 350 26.45 9.54 1.50
N ALA A 351 25.50 9.40 2.42
CA ALA A 351 24.37 10.34 2.52
C ALA A 351 24.84 11.75 2.93
N LEU A 352 25.76 11.86 3.89
CA LEU A 352 26.35 13.14 4.29
C LEU A 352 27.16 13.78 3.16
N GLU A 353 27.98 12.99 2.44
CA GLU A 353 28.74 13.48 1.28
C GLU A 353 27.79 13.98 0.17
N GLN A 354 26.67 13.29 -0.10
CA GLN A 354 25.66 13.75 -1.05
C GLN A 354 24.98 15.04 -0.60
N GLU A 355 24.61 15.16 0.68
CA GLU A 355 24.04 16.41 1.21
C GLU A 355 25.03 17.59 1.14
N GLU A 356 26.32 17.34 1.39
CA GLU A 356 27.37 18.36 1.27
C GLU A 356 27.57 18.79 -0.19
N GLU A 357 27.57 17.85 -1.13
CA GLU A 357 27.62 18.14 -2.56
C GLU A 357 26.39 18.94 -3.00
N GLU A 358 25.19 18.54 -2.59
CA GLU A 358 23.95 19.27 -2.87
C GLU A 358 23.99 20.69 -2.30
N LYS A 359 24.41 20.86 -1.04
CA LYS A 359 24.61 22.19 -0.44
C LYS A 359 25.63 23.02 -1.22
N ALA A 360 26.75 22.43 -1.64
CA ALA A 360 27.76 23.11 -2.42
C ALA A 360 27.28 23.47 -3.84
N THR A 361 26.41 22.66 -4.45
CA THR A 361 25.77 23.01 -5.74
C THR A 361 24.77 24.14 -5.57
N LEU A 362 23.97 24.12 -4.50
CA LEU A 362 22.99 25.16 -4.20
C LEU A 362 23.67 26.49 -3.85
N GLU A 363 24.79 26.44 -3.13
CA GLU A 363 25.61 27.61 -2.84
C GLU A 363 26.29 28.17 -4.09
N ARG A 364 26.80 27.32 -5.00
CA ARG A 364 27.30 27.79 -6.31
C ARG A 364 26.18 28.38 -7.15
N ALA A 365 25.00 27.76 -7.14
CA ALA A 365 23.83 28.26 -7.86
C ALA A 365 23.38 29.60 -7.29
N SER A 366 23.33 29.78 -5.96
CA SER A 366 22.99 31.05 -5.32
C SER A 366 24.04 32.13 -5.62
N LYS A 367 25.33 31.81 -5.57
CA LYS A 367 26.43 32.73 -5.93
C LYS A 367 26.43 33.12 -7.42
N SER A 368 25.96 32.24 -8.30
CA SER A 368 25.87 32.49 -9.75
C SER A 368 24.64 33.32 -10.16
N ARG A 369 23.59 33.34 -9.32
CA ARG A 369 22.40 34.14 -9.57
C ARG A 369 22.67 35.60 -9.18
N LYS A 370 22.52 36.50 -10.15
CA LYS A 370 22.60 37.94 -9.92
C LYS A 370 21.55 38.33 -8.89
N THR A 371 21.97 39.04 -7.85
CA THR A 371 21.05 39.51 -6.81
C THR A 371 20.15 40.61 -7.37
N GLU A 372 18.98 40.85 -6.76
CA GLU A 372 18.10 41.94 -7.17
C GLU A 372 18.80 43.30 -7.11
N GLY A 373 19.74 43.47 -6.15
CA GLY A 373 20.61 44.65 -6.07
C GLY A 373 21.52 44.84 -7.28
N ASP A 374 22.12 43.76 -7.80
CA ASP A 374 22.93 43.81 -9.02
C ASP A 374 22.10 44.20 -10.24
N ILE A 375 20.86 43.71 -10.32
CA ILE A 375 19.91 44.04 -11.38
C ILE A 375 19.51 45.52 -11.30
N MET A 376 19.22 46.02 -10.10
CA MET A 376 18.88 47.43 -9.89
C MET A 376 20.05 48.37 -10.18
N SER A 377 21.26 48.02 -9.75
CA SER A 377 22.48 48.78 -10.06
C SER A 377 22.82 48.76 -11.56
N ALA A 378 22.60 47.63 -12.25
CA ALA A 378 22.73 47.57 -13.71
C ALA A 378 21.69 48.43 -14.43
N LYS A 379 20.45 48.45 -13.93
CA LYS A 379 19.36 49.29 -14.47
C LYS A 379 19.63 50.77 -14.24
N GLU A 380 20.14 51.17 -13.08
CA GLU A 380 20.51 52.54 -12.78
C GLU A 380 21.65 53.03 -13.69
N ARG A 381 22.71 52.23 -13.86
CA ARG A 381 23.81 52.54 -14.79
C ARG A 381 23.36 52.60 -16.25
N TYR A 382 22.37 51.81 -16.63
CA TYR A 382 21.76 51.88 -17.96
C TYR A 382 20.96 53.16 -18.14
N LEU A 383 20.15 53.55 -17.15
CA LEU A 383 19.39 54.80 -17.18
C LEU A 383 20.29 56.03 -17.17
N ALA A 384 21.39 56.01 -16.41
CA ALA A 384 22.40 57.07 -16.42
C ALA A 384 23.03 57.24 -17.81
N ARG A 385 23.54 56.15 -18.41
CA ARG A 385 24.07 56.17 -19.79
C ARG A 385 23.04 56.65 -20.81
N LYS A 386 21.77 56.28 -20.64
CA LYS A 386 20.69 56.74 -21.53
C LYS A 386 20.43 58.24 -21.39
N ARG A 387 20.40 58.77 -20.16
CA ARG A 387 20.25 60.22 -19.92
C ARG A 387 21.44 61.00 -20.49
N GLU A 388 22.66 60.53 -20.25
CA GLU A 388 23.87 61.15 -20.81
C GLU A 388 23.87 61.13 -22.33
N ALA A 389 23.43 60.03 -22.97
CA ALA A 389 23.30 59.97 -24.42
C ALA A 389 22.21 60.90 -24.97
N GLU A 390 21.09 61.08 -24.25
CA GLU A 390 20.05 62.05 -24.62
C GLU A 390 20.52 63.50 -24.42
N GLU A 391 21.30 63.77 -23.38
CA GLU A 391 21.92 65.07 -23.15
C GLU A 391 23.00 65.39 -24.18
N ALA A 392 23.81 64.41 -24.58
CA ALA A 392 24.78 64.56 -25.68
C ALA A 392 24.08 64.85 -27.01
N LYS A 393 22.99 64.13 -27.32
CA LYS A 393 22.15 64.41 -28.50
C LYS A 393 21.50 65.79 -28.45
N LYS A 394 21.14 66.29 -27.26
CA LYS A 394 20.63 67.66 -27.08
C LYS A 394 21.73 68.72 -27.18
N ARG A 395 22.97 68.36 -26.85
CA ARG A 395 24.16 69.24 -26.97
C ARG A 395 24.74 69.29 -28.38
N GLY A 396 24.27 68.46 -29.30
CA GLY A 396 24.51 68.64 -30.74
C GLY A 396 25.91 68.27 -31.23
N GLU A 397 26.49 67.19 -30.70
CA GLU A 397 27.57 66.43 -31.36
C GLU A 397 27.02 65.23 -32.15
#